data_AF-A0A2N8TAI5-F1
#
_entry.id   AF-A0A2N8TAI5-F1
#
_cell.length_a   1.000
_cell.length_b   1.000
_cell.length_c   1.000
_cell.angle_alpha   90.00
_cell.angle_beta   90.00
_cell.angle_gamma   90.00
#
_symmetry.space_group_name_H-M   'P 1'
#
loop_
_entity.id
_entity.type
_entity.pdbx_description
1 polymer ?
#
loop_
_entity_poly.entity_id
_entity_poly.type
_entity_poly.pdbx_seq_one_letter_code
_entity_poly.pdbx_strand_id
1 'polypeptide(L)'
;DKNFADDLNVVANVFLSHNPTLWPTIFSQLSTQPEIFEDEDEDEYGLQDVLDCSGGDLGNNELAQAFLQVLRGEGFIHLVDWKGEDEEGELANFAADRFYELTKNLTDSEELRNLLVEITQEDEISDVCEAGDRYLD
;
A
#
# COMPACT_ATOMS: atom_id res chain seq x y z
N ASP A 1 -15.58 14.12 -3.60
CA ASP A 1 -15.62 14.74 -4.95
C ASP A 1 -15.95 13.66 -5.97
N LYS A 2 -16.99 13.83 -6.80
CA LYS A 2 -17.59 12.73 -7.59
C LYS A 2 -16.60 12.01 -8.52
N ASN A 3 -15.67 12.75 -9.12
CA ASN A 3 -14.68 12.19 -10.05
C ASN A 3 -13.79 11.13 -9.39
N PHE A 4 -13.42 11.35 -8.14
CA PHE A 4 -12.52 10.44 -7.43
C PHE A 4 -13.19 9.14 -7.01
N ALA A 5 -14.46 9.20 -6.56
CA ALA A 5 -15.22 7.98 -6.26
C ALA A 5 -15.41 7.13 -7.53
N ASP A 6 -15.59 7.78 -8.69
CA ASP A 6 -15.63 7.12 -9.98
C ASP A 6 -14.26 6.50 -10.34
N ASP A 7 -13.14 7.20 -10.11
CA ASP A 7 -11.79 6.66 -10.31
C ASP A 7 -11.50 5.46 -9.40
N LEU A 8 -11.86 5.53 -8.12
CA LEU A 8 -11.68 4.44 -7.16
C LEU A 8 -12.51 3.21 -7.55
N ASN A 9 -13.74 3.41 -8.02
CA ASN A 9 -14.57 2.33 -8.58
C ASN A 9 -13.89 1.67 -9.79
N VAL A 10 -13.23 2.44 -10.65
CA VAL A 10 -12.47 1.88 -11.78
C VAL A 10 -11.31 1.01 -11.27
N VAL A 11 -10.54 1.51 -10.30
CA VAL A 11 -9.41 0.76 -9.72
C VAL A 11 -9.90 -0.52 -9.02
N ALA A 12 -10.95 -0.43 -8.21
CA ALA A 12 -11.55 -1.58 -7.54
C ALA A 12 -12.07 -2.64 -8.54
N ASN A 13 -12.65 -2.21 -9.66
CA ASN A 13 -13.08 -3.13 -10.71
C ASN A 13 -11.91 -3.82 -11.43
N VAL A 14 -10.71 -3.25 -11.42
CA VAL A 14 -9.51 -3.92 -11.96
C VAL A 14 -9.06 -5.02 -11.00
N PHE A 15 -8.83 -4.67 -9.73
CA PHE A 15 -8.35 -5.63 -8.72
C PHE A 15 -9.37 -6.73 -8.41
N LEU A 16 -10.66 -6.38 -8.37
CA LEU A 16 -11.75 -7.30 -8.07
C LEU A 16 -12.54 -7.71 -9.33
N SER A 17 -11.90 -7.66 -10.50
CA SER A 17 -12.53 -8.00 -11.78
C SER A 17 -13.19 -9.40 -11.79
N HIS A 18 -12.64 -10.33 -11.00
CA HIS A 18 -13.18 -11.68 -10.84
C HIS A 18 -14.30 -11.79 -9.78
N ASN A 19 -14.48 -10.77 -8.93
CA ASN A 19 -15.48 -10.69 -7.87
C ASN A 19 -16.15 -9.29 -7.81
N PRO A 20 -16.89 -8.88 -8.86
CA PRO A 20 -17.37 -7.50 -9.01
C PRO A 20 -18.38 -7.04 -7.93
N THR A 21 -19.00 -7.97 -7.22
CA THR A 21 -19.92 -7.67 -6.10
C THR A 21 -19.21 -7.41 -4.79
N LEU A 22 -17.92 -7.75 -4.70
CA LEU A 22 -17.13 -7.62 -3.47
C LEU A 22 -16.92 -6.15 -3.12
N TRP A 23 -16.58 -5.31 -4.10
CA TRP A 23 -16.34 -3.88 -3.87
C TRP A 23 -17.58 -3.12 -3.33
N PRO A 24 -18.78 -3.24 -3.93
CA PRO A 24 -19.99 -2.65 -3.34
C PRO A 24 -20.32 -3.16 -1.94
N THR A 25 -19.95 -4.41 -1.63
CA THR A 25 -20.14 -5.02 -0.30
C THR A 25 -19.17 -4.40 0.71
N ILE A 26 -17.88 -4.34 0.37
CA ILE A 26 -16.83 -3.69 1.17
C ILE A 26 -17.21 -2.23 1.42
N PHE A 27 -17.57 -1.48 0.38
CA PHE A 27 -17.94 -0.07 0.49
C PHE A 27 -19.12 0.14 1.47
N SER A 28 -20.15 -0.71 1.38
CA SER A 28 -21.28 -0.67 2.30
C SER A 28 -20.86 -1.02 3.73
N GLN A 29 -19.95 -1.97 3.91
CA GLN A 29 -19.44 -2.38 5.21
C GLN A 29 -18.55 -1.31 5.84
N LEU A 30 -17.64 -0.68 5.08
CA LEU A 30 -16.84 0.46 5.54
C LEU A 30 -17.71 1.61 6.09
N SER A 31 -18.88 1.82 5.49
CA SER A 31 -19.82 2.87 5.92
C SER A 31 -20.66 2.50 7.15
N THR A 32 -20.67 1.23 7.57
CA THR A 32 -21.60 0.74 8.61
C THR A 32 -20.94 -0.02 9.76
N GLN A 33 -19.83 -0.72 9.49
CA GLN A 33 -19.06 -1.56 10.39
C GLN A 33 -17.58 -1.58 9.92
N PRO A 34 -16.86 -0.46 9.98
CA PRO A 34 -15.46 -0.41 9.56
C PRO A 34 -14.53 -1.30 10.40
N GLU A 35 -14.87 -1.55 11.66
CA GLU A 35 -14.08 -2.35 12.60
C GLU A 35 -13.79 -3.78 12.13
N ILE A 36 -14.54 -4.30 11.16
CA ILE A 36 -14.33 -5.66 10.62
C ILE A 36 -13.08 -5.78 9.74
N PHE A 37 -12.52 -4.65 9.31
CA PHE A 37 -11.31 -4.58 8.50
C PHE A 37 -10.08 -4.16 9.32
N GLU A 38 -10.25 -3.98 10.63
CA GLU A 38 -9.12 -3.76 11.52
C GLU A 38 -8.37 -5.07 11.75
N ASP A 39 -7.06 -5.01 11.62
CA ASP A 39 -6.18 -6.08 12.08
C ASP A 39 -5.78 -5.77 13.53
N GLU A 40 -6.40 -6.46 14.50
CA GLU A 40 -6.13 -6.26 15.94
C GLU A 40 -4.68 -6.60 16.33
N ASP A 41 -3.94 -7.30 15.46
CA ASP A 41 -2.58 -7.77 15.70
C ASP A 41 -1.49 -6.83 15.12
N GLU A 42 -1.85 -5.79 14.36
CA GLU A 42 -0.90 -4.80 13.84
C GLU A 42 -1.01 -3.47 14.62
N ASP A 43 0.09 -3.03 15.25
CA ASP A 43 0.21 -1.74 15.96
C ASP A 43 0.23 -0.52 15.00
N GLU A 44 -0.30 -0.67 13.79
CA GLU A 44 -0.28 0.33 12.73
C GLU A 44 -1.53 1.23 12.72
N TYR A 45 -1.47 2.31 11.95
CA TYR A 45 -2.54 3.29 11.79
C TYR A 45 -3.80 2.61 11.22
N GLY A 46 -4.73 2.27 12.10
CA GLY A 46 -5.90 1.45 11.81
C GLY A 46 -6.91 2.16 10.91
N LEU A 47 -7.83 1.39 10.34
CA LEU A 47 -8.93 1.93 9.55
C LEU A 47 -9.80 2.89 10.39
N GLN A 48 -9.96 2.63 11.67
CA GLN A 48 -10.67 3.45 12.63
C GLN A 48 -9.97 4.79 12.85
N ASP A 49 -8.63 4.83 12.88
CA ASP A 49 -7.89 6.09 12.97
C ASP A 49 -8.09 6.95 11.71
N VAL A 50 -8.14 6.32 10.53
CA VAL A 50 -8.46 6.98 9.25
C VAL A 50 -9.88 7.58 9.28
N LEU A 51 -10.85 6.86 9.85
CA LEU A 51 -12.25 7.29 9.94
C LEU A 51 -12.50 8.32 11.05
N ASP A 52 -11.80 8.21 12.16
CA ASP A 52 -11.90 9.15 13.28
C ASP A 52 -11.28 10.50 12.90
N CYS A 53 -10.18 10.49 12.16
CA CYS A 53 -9.58 11.71 11.59
C CYS A 53 -10.51 12.41 10.58
N SER A 54 -11.39 11.65 9.92
CA SER A 54 -12.33 12.15 8.91
C SER A 54 -13.69 12.57 9.47
N GLY A 55 -13.95 12.29 10.76
CA GLY A 55 -15.26 12.49 11.37
C GLY A 55 -16.34 11.57 10.76
N GLY A 56 -15.94 10.42 10.21
CA GLY A 56 -16.82 9.49 9.50
C GLY A 56 -17.26 9.98 8.11
N ASP A 57 -16.70 11.09 7.62
CA ASP A 57 -16.87 11.51 6.23
C ASP A 57 -15.86 10.75 5.37
N LEU A 58 -16.34 9.77 4.60
CA LEU A 58 -15.58 9.09 3.56
C LEU A 58 -15.39 10.01 2.35
N GLY A 59 -14.81 11.18 2.60
CA GLY A 59 -14.18 12.00 1.60
C GLY A 59 -13.16 11.19 0.81
N ASN A 60 -12.79 11.72 -0.35
CA ASN A 60 -12.01 10.97 -1.34
C ASN A 60 -10.74 10.34 -0.76
N ASN A 61 -9.93 11.12 -0.05
CA ASN A 61 -8.62 10.65 0.38
C ASN A 61 -8.73 9.52 1.41
N GLU A 62 -9.71 9.63 2.30
CA GLU A 62 -9.99 8.71 3.38
C GLU A 62 -10.63 7.41 2.86
N LEU A 63 -11.48 7.51 1.82
CA LEU A 63 -12.00 6.34 1.12
C LEU A 63 -10.90 5.58 0.36
N ALA A 64 -9.93 6.28 -0.21
CA ALA A 64 -8.75 5.64 -0.81
C ALA A 64 -7.88 4.95 0.23
N GLN A 65 -7.63 5.58 1.38
CA GLN A 65 -6.88 4.97 2.46
C GLN A 65 -7.60 3.72 2.98
N ALA A 66 -8.91 3.80 3.21
CA ALA A 66 -9.72 2.64 3.59
C ALA A 66 -9.65 1.52 2.56
N PHE A 67 -9.71 1.86 1.26
CA PHE A 67 -9.57 0.87 0.20
C PHE A 67 -8.18 0.22 0.17
N LEU A 68 -7.11 0.99 0.35
CA LEU A 68 -5.75 0.46 0.45
C LEU A 68 -5.59 -0.47 1.65
N GLN A 69 -6.17 -0.12 2.82
CA GLN A 69 -6.16 -0.99 3.99
C GLN A 69 -6.89 -2.31 3.74
N VAL A 70 -8.05 -2.28 3.07
CA VAL A 70 -8.75 -3.52 2.70
C VAL A 70 -7.93 -4.35 1.72
N LEU A 71 -7.31 -3.74 0.71
CA LEU A 71 -6.42 -4.46 -0.20
C LEU A 71 -5.21 -5.05 0.51
N ARG A 72 -4.68 -4.37 1.52
CA ARG A 72 -3.56 -4.85 2.35
C ARG A 72 -3.98 -6.03 3.21
N GLY A 73 -5.06 -5.92 3.98
CA GLY A 73 -5.56 -6.99 4.85
C GLY A 73 -5.95 -8.25 4.07
N GLU A 74 -6.42 -8.10 2.83
CA GLU A 74 -6.69 -9.23 1.93
C GLU A 74 -5.44 -9.76 1.20
N GLY A 75 -4.26 -9.16 1.43
CA GLY A 75 -2.98 -9.56 0.85
C GLY A 75 -2.82 -9.25 -0.64
N PHE A 76 -3.66 -8.37 -1.22
CA PHE A 76 -3.55 -7.94 -2.62
C PHE A 76 -2.41 -6.95 -2.83
N ILE A 77 -2.11 -6.14 -1.81
CA ILE A 77 -1.00 -5.20 -1.82
C ILE A 77 -0.17 -5.36 -0.54
N HIS A 78 1.08 -4.94 -0.61
CA HIS A 78 1.95 -4.79 0.55
C HIS A 78 2.36 -3.32 0.64
N LEU A 79 2.32 -2.78 1.86
CA LEU A 79 2.97 -1.52 2.16
C LEU A 79 4.44 -1.81 2.49
N VAL A 80 5.32 -0.96 1.99
CA VAL A 80 6.76 -1.07 2.18
C VAL A 80 7.22 0.33 2.56
N ASP A 81 7.85 0.48 3.72
CA ASP A 81 8.42 1.75 4.13
C ASP A 81 9.80 1.90 3.49
N TRP A 82 9.84 2.70 2.43
CA TRP A 82 11.10 2.98 1.76
C TRP A 82 12.12 3.66 2.68
N LYS A 83 11.71 4.36 3.75
CA LYS A 83 12.63 4.95 4.74
C LYS A 83 13.32 3.87 5.60
N GLY A 84 12.74 2.67 5.66
CA GLY A 84 13.36 1.49 6.28
C GLY A 84 14.46 0.86 5.42
N GLU A 85 14.75 1.37 4.23
CA GLU A 85 15.75 0.77 3.34
C GLU A 85 17.17 0.80 3.93
N ASP A 86 17.56 1.89 4.60
CA ASP A 86 18.89 2.05 5.19
C ASP A 86 19.14 1.10 6.38
N GLU A 87 18.10 0.76 7.15
CA GLU A 87 18.21 -0.07 8.35
C GLU A 87 17.91 -1.55 8.05
N GLU A 88 16.85 -1.81 7.29
CA GLU A 88 16.25 -3.14 7.13
C GLU A 88 16.21 -3.60 5.66
N GLY A 89 16.50 -2.72 4.69
CA GLY A 89 16.46 -3.04 3.26
C GLY A 89 15.06 -3.43 2.79
N GLU A 90 13.99 -2.84 3.35
CA GLU A 90 12.62 -3.28 3.15
C GLU A 90 12.22 -3.37 1.67
N LEU A 91 12.59 -2.36 0.87
CA LEU A 91 12.23 -2.23 -0.54
C LEU A 91 13.03 -3.21 -1.40
N ALA A 92 14.32 -3.33 -1.13
CA ALA A 92 15.17 -4.33 -1.78
C ALA A 92 14.72 -5.76 -1.47
N ASN A 93 14.41 -6.05 -0.20
CA ASN A 93 13.93 -7.37 0.24
C ASN A 93 12.59 -7.70 -0.42
N PHE A 94 11.62 -6.78 -0.39
CA PHE A 94 10.32 -6.98 -1.02
C PHE A 94 10.47 -7.29 -2.52
N ALA A 95 11.24 -6.48 -3.25
CA ALA A 95 11.43 -6.67 -4.68
C ALA A 95 12.15 -8.00 -5.01
N ALA A 96 13.19 -8.33 -4.25
CA ALA A 96 13.95 -9.57 -4.42
C ALA A 96 13.11 -10.82 -4.12
N ASP A 97 12.31 -10.79 -3.06
CA ASP A 97 11.42 -11.90 -2.69
C ASP A 97 10.35 -12.11 -3.77
N ARG A 98 9.74 -11.04 -4.28
CA ARG A 98 8.79 -11.15 -5.41
C ARG A 98 9.44 -11.66 -6.67
N PHE A 99 10.65 -11.21 -6.98
CA PHE A 99 11.41 -11.71 -8.13
C PHE A 99 11.73 -13.21 -7.96
N TYR A 100 12.14 -13.63 -6.77
CA TYR A 100 12.35 -15.03 -6.44
C TYR A 100 11.05 -15.83 -6.58
N GLU A 101 9.93 -15.33 -6.09
CA GLU A 101 8.65 -16.02 -6.18
C GLU A 101 8.25 -16.32 -7.63
N LEU A 102 8.53 -15.39 -8.54
CA LEU A 102 8.21 -15.51 -9.97
C LEU A 102 9.20 -16.40 -10.73
N THR A 103 10.50 -16.25 -10.46
CA THR A 103 11.56 -16.88 -11.25
C THR A 103 12.07 -18.19 -10.65
N LYS A 104 11.92 -18.36 -9.33
CA LYS A 104 12.54 -19.39 -8.50
C LYS A 104 14.08 -19.44 -8.63
N ASN A 105 14.71 -18.32 -9.01
CA ASN A 105 16.17 -18.20 -9.11
C ASN A 105 16.74 -17.44 -7.92
N LEU A 106 17.31 -18.16 -6.95
CA LEU A 106 17.87 -17.55 -5.74
C LEU A 106 19.04 -16.60 -6.06
N THR A 107 19.98 -17.01 -6.91
CA THR A 107 21.18 -16.21 -7.20
C THR A 107 20.84 -14.84 -7.76
N ASP A 108 20.01 -14.80 -8.80
CA ASP A 108 19.60 -13.54 -9.43
C ASP A 108 18.77 -12.67 -8.46
N SER A 109 18.02 -13.30 -7.55
CA SER A 109 17.25 -12.58 -6.53
C SER A 109 18.16 -11.92 -5.49
N GLU A 110 19.22 -12.61 -5.05
CA GLU A 110 20.20 -12.05 -4.11
C GLU A 110 21.04 -10.94 -4.77
N GLU A 111 21.40 -11.09 -6.04
CA GLU A 111 22.06 -10.05 -6.82
C GLU A 111 21.17 -8.80 -6.96
N LEU A 112 19.88 -9.01 -7.26
CA LEU A 112 18.90 -7.92 -7.32
C LEU A 112 18.76 -7.21 -5.98
N ARG A 113 18.65 -7.97 -4.87
CA ARG A 113 18.57 -7.40 -3.52
C ARG A 113 19.76 -6.49 -3.24
N ASN A 114 20.98 -6.99 -3.44
CA ASN A 114 22.19 -6.23 -3.15
C ASN A 114 22.29 -4.96 -4.00
N LEU A 115 21.90 -5.04 -5.27
CA LEU A 115 21.88 -3.87 -6.15
C LEU A 115 20.87 -2.83 -5.68
N LEU A 116 19.67 -3.26 -5.26
CA LEU A 116 18.63 -2.34 -4.80
C LEU A 116 19.07 -1.64 -3.52
N VAL A 117 19.57 -2.36 -2.51
CA VAL A 117 20.10 -1.77 -1.28
C VAL A 117 21.18 -0.72 -1.54
N GLU A 118 21.98 -0.87 -2.59
CA GLU A 118 23.02 0.12 -2.95
C GLU A 118 22.44 1.40 -3.56
N ILE A 119 21.32 1.33 -4.27
CA ILE A 119 20.78 2.46 -5.06
C ILE A 119 19.52 3.09 -4.47
N THR A 120 18.92 2.49 -3.44
CA THR A 120 17.70 2.98 -2.78
C THR A 120 17.94 3.51 -1.37
N GLN A 121 19.19 3.80 -1.02
CA GLN A 121 19.53 4.44 0.25
C GLN A 121 19.00 5.88 0.30
N GLU A 122 18.76 6.42 1.50
CA GLU A 122 18.19 7.77 1.66
C GLU A 122 19.02 8.84 0.95
N ASP A 123 20.36 8.76 1.04
CA ASP A 123 21.27 9.70 0.40
C ASP A 123 21.28 9.57 -1.13
N GLU A 124 21.28 8.35 -1.66
CA GLU A 124 21.18 8.09 -3.10
C GLU A 124 19.84 8.56 -3.68
N ILE A 125 18.73 8.35 -2.97
CA ILE A 125 17.41 8.87 -3.35
C ILE A 125 17.42 10.40 -3.28
N SER A 126 17.98 10.98 -2.22
CA SER A 126 18.08 12.44 -2.06
C SER A 126 18.90 13.10 -3.17
N ASP A 127 19.93 12.44 -3.70
CA ASP A 127 20.77 12.99 -4.76
C ASP A 127 20.06 13.09 -6.12
N VAL A 128 19.00 12.29 -6.34
CA VAL A 128 18.23 12.27 -7.59
C VAL A 128 16.87 12.96 -7.50
N CYS A 129 16.41 13.27 -6.29
CA CYS A 129 15.14 13.96 -6.05
C CYS A 129 15.29 15.49 -6.05
N GLU A 130 14.28 16.19 -6.56
CA GLU A 130 14.20 17.64 -6.54
C GLU A 130 13.56 18.13 -5.23
N ALA A 131 13.91 19.34 -4.79
CA ALA A 131 13.32 19.94 -3.60
C ALA A 131 11.80 20.09 -3.77
N GLY A 132 11.03 19.47 -2.88
CA GLY A 132 9.56 19.40 -2.94
C GLY A 132 9.02 18.11 -3.58
N ASP A 133 9.88 17.15 -3.91
CA ASP A 133 9.46 15.79 -4.21
C ASP A 133 8.89 15.12 -2.96
N ARG A 134 7.75 14.45 -3.12
CA ARG A 134 7.03 13.77 -2.02
C ARG A 134 7.84 12.69 -1.30
N TYR A 135 8.92 12.22 -1.93
CA TYR A 135 9.82 11.23 -1.34
C TYR A 135 10.84 11.88 -0.40
N LEU A 136 11.03 13.20 -0.41
CA LEU A 136 11.95 13.92 0.48
C LEU A 136 11.21 14.76 1.55
N ASP A 137 9.89 14.68 1.59
CA ASP A 137 9.01 15.39 2.55
C ASP A 137 8.81 14.60 3.87
#